data_AF-A4I962-F1
#
_entry.id   AF-A4I962-F1
#
_cell.length_a   1.000
_cell.length_b   1.000
_cell.length_c   1.000
_cell.angle_alpha   90.00
_cell.angle_beta   90.00
_cell.angle_gamma   90.00
#
_symmetry.space_group_name_H-M   'P 1'
#
loop_
_entity.id
_entity.type
_entity.pdbx_description
1 polymer ?
#
loop_
_entity_poly.entity_id
_entity_poly.type
_entity_poly.pdbx_seq_one_letter_code
_entity_poly.pdbx_strand_id
1 'polypeptide(L)'
;MLVRGSFTLEKAESACQWYYRIGFFALPWLWAVVWLFFRHYEDESELIRWYVERAKRYSVSGGAVFVIVSVVFLFVIPPTSPIWVIAPFQDTFQWGYFAVNASEAAGAENAGSSG
;
A
#
# COMPACT_ATOMS: atom_id res chain seq x y z
N MET A 1 -21.30 -23.30 -4.49
CA MET A 1 -21.48 -24.14 -5.72
C MET A 1 -20.16 -24.10 -6.48
N LEU A 2 -19.18 -24.86 -6.01
CA LEU A 2 -17.87 -25.08 -6.63
C LEU A 2 -18.01 -26.01 -7.85
N VAL A 3 -18.55 -25.48 -8.94
CA VAL A 3 -18.51 -26.13 -10.25
C VAL A 3 -18.02 -25.10 -11.27
N ARG A 4 -16.70 -25.03 -11.49
CA ARG A 4 -16.03 -24.67 -12.77
C ARG A 4 -14.49 -24.64 -12.64
N GLY A 5 -13.87 -25.82 -12.67
CA GLY A 5 -12.50 -26.04 -13.19
C GLY A 5 -11.36 -26.08 -12.16
N SER A 6 -10.65 -27.22 -12.09
CA SER A 6 -9.33 -27.56 -11.48
C SER A 6 -8.88 -26.97 -10.12
N PHE A 7 -9.69 -26.11 -9.51
CA PHE A 7 -9.46 -25.47 -8.23
C PHE A 7 -10.27 -26.24 -7.18
N THR A 8 -9.63 -27.25 -6.59
CA THR A 8 -10.20 -27.99 -5.47
C THR A 8 -10.28 -27.07 -4.26
N LEU A 9 -11.22 -27.34 -3.33
CA LEU A 9 -11.31 -26.61 -2.06
C LEU A 9 -9.94 -26.55 -1.36
N GLU A 10 -9.19 -27.65 -1.39
CA GLU A 10 -7.83 -27.76 -0.85
C GLU A 10 -6.85 -26.75 -1.48
N LYS A 11 -6.93 -26.51 -2.80
CA LYS A 11 -6.11 -25.48 -3.46
C LYS A 11 -6.51 -24.08 -3.03
N ALA A 12 -7.81 -23.83 -2.85
CA ALA A 12 -8.30 -22.54 -2.36
C ALA A 12 -7.82 -22.27 -0.92
N GLU A 13 -7.88 -23.26 -0.05
CA GLU A 13 -7.36 -23.18 1.31
C GLU A 13 -5.85 -22.93 1.32
N SER A 14 -5.07 -23.69 0.54
CA SER A 14 -3.62 -23.52 0.43
C SER A 14 -3.25 -22.12 -0.09
N ALA A 15 -3.93 -21.64 -1.12
CA ALA A 15 -3.73 -20.30 -1.66
C ALA A 15 -4.08 -19.22 -0.61
N CYS A 16 -5.22 -19.35 0.08
CA CYS A 16 -5.65 -18.42 1.12
C CYS A 16 -4.60 -18.30 2.22
N GLN A 17 -4.10 -19.43 2.73
CA GLN A 17 -3.04 -19.48 3.73
C GLN A 17 -1.74 -18.81 3.25
N TRP A 18 -1.33 -19.10 2.02
CA TRP A 18 -0.09 -18.55 1.47
C TRP A 18 -0.17 -17.03 1.28
N TYR A 19 -1.24 -16.53 0.67
CA TYR A 19 -1.45 -15.08 0.52
C TYR A 19 -1.59 -14.35 1.86
N TYR A 20 -2.28 -14.97 2.82
CA TYR A 20 -2.40 -14.41 4.16
C TYR A 20 -1.02 -14.30 4.85
N ARG A 21 -0.16 -15.30 4.69
CA ARG A 21 1.21 -15.30 5.24
C ARG A 21 2.10 -14.25 4.60
N ILE A 22 1.96 -14.00 3.29
CA ILE A 22 2.78 -12.99 2.59
C ILE A 22 2.43 -11.57 3.04
N GLY A 23 1.19 -11.33 3.48
CA GLY A 23 0.81 -10.01 4.01
C GLY A 23 1.73 -9.50 5.13
N PHE A 24 2.40 -10.39 5.87
CA PHE A 24 3.37 -10.02 6.91
C PHE A 24 4.67 -9.40 6.37
N PHE A 25 4.98 -9.52 5.09
CA PHE A 25 6.15 -8.90 4.45
C PHE A 25 5.91 -7.42 4.09
N ALA A 26 5.28 -6.66 5.00
CA ALA A 26 4.95 -5.24 4.84
C ALA A 26 4.00 -4.91 3.67
N LEU A 27 3.12 -5.84 3.31
CA LEU A 27 2.16 -5.70 2.21
C LEU A 27 0.74 -5.76 2.78
N PRO A 28 0.29 -4.76 3.56
CA PRO A 28 -1.02 -4.83 4.24
C PRO A 28 -2.20 -4.92 3.27
N TRP A 29 -2.01 -4.45 2.03
CA TRP A 29 -3.00 -4.58 0.95
C TRP A 29 -3.25 -6.03 0.54
N LEU A 30 -2.31 -6.96 0.75
CA LEU A 30 -2.55 -8.37 0.45
C LEU A 30 -3.66 -8.96 1.32
N TRP A 31 -3.79 -8.52 2.57
CA TRP A 31 -4.91 -8.96 3.41
C TRP A 31 -6.25 -8.42 2.88
N ALA A 32 -6.27 -7.23 2.29
CA ALA A 32 -7.46 -6.72 1.59
C ALA A 32 -7.81 -7.59 0.38
N VAL A 33 -6.81 -7.98 -0.40
CA VAL A 33 -6.98 -8.90 -1.55
C VAL A 33 -7.51 -10.24 -1.07
N VAL A 34 -6.93 -10.85 -0.04
CA VAL A 34 -7.43 -12.12 0.54
C VAL A 34 -8.89 -11.97 0.95
N TRP A 35 -9.24 -10.88 1.65
CA TRP A 35 -10.62 -10.63 2.06
C TRP A 35 -11.58 -10.50 0.87
N LEU A 36 -11.23 -9.72 -0.15
CA LEU A 36 -12.09 -9.51 -1.33
C LEU A 36 -12.33 -10.79 -2.14
N PHE A 37 -11.28 -11.60 -2.35
CA PHE A 37 -11.38 -12.81 -3.17
C PHE A 37 -11.99 -13.98 -2.40
N PHE A 38 -11.58 -14.20 -1.15
CA PHE A 38 -11.97 -15.40 -0.40
C PHE A 38 -13.26 -15.25 0.40
N ARG A 39 -13.82 -14.04 0.57
CA ARG A 39 -15.13 -13.85 1.25
C ARG A 39 -16.27 -14.70 0.65
N HIS A 40 -16.18 -15.01 -0.65
CA HIS A 40 -17.20 -15.78 -1.36
C HIS A 40 -17.15 -17.28 -1.02
N TYR A 41 -16.07 -17.74 -0.38
CA TYR A 41 -15.84 -19.13 0.03
C TYR A 41 -15.97 -19.32 1.55
N GLU A 42 -16.40 -18.29 2.29
CA GLU A 42 -16.57 -18.34 3.76
C GLU A 42 -17.56 -19.44 4.20
N ASP A 43 -18.61 -19.65 3.42
CA ASP A 43 -19.64 -20.67 3.69
C ASP A 43 -19.17 -22.09 3.32
N GLU A 44 -18.09 -22.21 2.54
CA GLU A 44 -17.62 -23.50 2.00
C GLU A 44 -16.48 -24.11 2.82
N SER A 45 -15.73 -23.31 3.61
CA SER A 45 -14.69 -23.81 4.51
C SER A 45 -14.54 -22.92 5.76
N GLU A 46 -14.61 -23.56 6.94
CA GLU A 46 -14.34 -22.91 8.22
C GLU A 46 -12.92 -22.33 8.29
N LEU A 47 -11.95 -22.97 7.63
CA LEU A 47 -10.58 -22.51 7.57
C LEU A 47 -10.51 -21.19 6.80
N ILE A 48 -11.13 -21.11 5.62
CA ILE A 48 -11.17 -19.87 4.82
C ILE A 48 -11.86 -18.77 5.62
N ARG A 49 -12.99 -19.06 6.26
CA ARG A 49 -13.72 -18.11 7.13
C ARG A 49 -12.83 -17.51 8.20
N TRP A 50 -12.03 -18.32 8.89
CA TRP A 50 -11.10 -17.85 9.91
C TRP A 50 -10.03 -16.91 9.33
N TYR A 51 -9.44 -17.27 8.19
CA TYR A 51 -8.42 -16.43 7.54
C TYR A 51 -8.99 -15.13 7.01
N VAL A 52 -10.19 -15.14 6.44
CA VAL A 52 -10.83 -13.94 5.86
C VAL A 52 -11.22 -12.93 6.95
N GLU A 53 -11.82 -13.39 8.04
CA GLU A 53 -12.17 -12.51 9.17
C GLU A 53 -10.93 -11.87 9.81
N ARG A 54 -9.83 -12.64 9.89
CA ARG A 54 -8.56 -12.13 10.42
C ARG A 54 -7.85 -11.21 9.43
N ALA A 55 -7.88 -11.53 8.14
CA ALA A 55 -7.34 -10.70 7.07
C ALA A 55 -8.04 -9.34 7.02
N LYS A 56 -9.37 -9.29 7.21
CA LYS A 56 -10.13 -8.04 7.31
C LYS A 56 -9.58 -7.14 8.42
N ARG A 57 -9.40 -7.69 9.62
CA ARG A 57 -8.87 -6.94 10.77
C ARG A 57 -7.44 -6.46 10.51
N TYR A 58 -6.59 -7.31 9.95
CA TYR A 58 -5.21 -6.97 9.62
C TYR A 58 -5.07 -5.98 8.47
N SER A 59 -5.98 -6.00 7.50
CA SER A 59 -6.05 -4.99 6.45
C SER A 59 -6.37 -3.62 7.04
N VAL A 60 -7.34 -3.54 7.97
CA VAL A 60 -7.71 -2.28 8.62
C VAL A 60 -6.57 -1.77 9.51
N SER A 61 -6.01 -2.63 10.36
CA SER A 61 -4.90 -2.24 11.24
C SER A 61 -3.64 -1.90 10.43
N GLY A 62 -3.33 -2.68 9.40
CA GLY A 62 -2.19 -2.45 8.51
C GLY A 62 -2.33 -1.16 7.70
N GLY A 63 -3.53 -0.87 7.20
CA GLY A 63 -3.85 0.42 6.56
C GLY A 63 -3.71 1.59 7.52
N ALA A 64 -4.21 1.46 8.76
CA ALA A 64 -4.05 2.49 9.79
C ALA A 64 -2.58 2.73 10.15
N VAL A 65 -1.79 1.66 10.36
CA VAL A 65 -0.35 1.76 10.60
C VAL A 65 0.35 2.41 9.43
N PHE A 66 0.03 2.05 8.18
CA PHE A 66 0.59 2.67 6.99
C PHE A 66 0.33 4.19 6.96
N VAL A 67 -0.92 4.60 7.20
CA VAL A 67 -1.27 6.03 7.26
C VAL A 67 -0.50 6.75 8.37
N ILE A 68 -0.44 6.18 9.58
CA ILE A 68 0.30 6.76 10.70
C ILE A 68 1.78 6.90 10.35
N VAL A 69 2.38 5.86 9.79
CA VAL A 69 3.79 5.86 9.37
C VAL A 69 4.03 6.92 8.28
N SER A 70 3.15 7.04 7.28
CA SER A 70 3.23 8.09 6.25
C SER A 70 3.16 9.50 6.87
N VAL A 71 2.26 9.70 7.83
CA VAL A 71 2.15 10.98 8.56
C VAL A 71 3.40 11.27 9.38
N VAL A 72 3.96 10.26 10.07
CA VAL A 72 5.23 10.40 10.80
C VAL A 72 6.36 10.76 9.83
N PHE A 73 6.44 10.10 8.67
CA PHE A 73 7.45 10.43 7.66
C PHE A 73 7.34 11.87 7.15
N LEU A 74 6.12 12.39 6.95
CA LEU A 74 5.90 13.79 6.57
C LEU A 74 6.46 14.80 7.58
N PHE A 75 6.49 14.46 8.87
CA PHE A 75 6.99 15.35 9.93
C PHE A 75 8.43 15.09 10.34
N VAL A 76 8.93 13.86 10.18
CA VAL A 76 10.30 13.47 10.59
C VAL A 76 11.31 13.74 9.49
N ILE A 77 10.95 13.54 8.22
CA ILE A 77 11.88 13.75 7.12
C ILE A 77 11.90 15.25 6.78
N PRO A 78 13.09 15.90 6.80
CA PRO A 78 13.21 17.29 6.40
C PRO A 78 12.62 17.51 5.00
N PRO A 79 11.89 18.62 4.77
CA PRO A 79 11.33 18.93 3.44
C PRO A 79 12.37 19.01 2.32
N THR A 80 13.64 19.23 2.68
CA THR A 80 14.80 19.27 1.78
C THR A 80 15.42 17.90 1.47
N SER A 81 14.89 16.82 2.04
CA SER A 81 15.40 15.47 1.80
C SER A 81 15.17 15.03 0.35
N PRO A 82 16.15 14.38 -0.31
CA PRO A 82 16.00 13.86 -1.67
C PRO A 82 14.96 12.74 -1.79
N ILE A 83 14.37 12.30 -0.67
CA ILE A 83 13.22 11.36 -0.67
C ILE A 83 11.96 12.01 -1.25
N TRP A 84 11.85 13.33 -1.14
CA TRP A 84 10.69 14.09 -1.61
C TRP A 84 10.92 14.52 -3.07
N VAL A 85 10.15 13.95 -4.00
CA VAL A 85 10.07 14.49 -5.37
C VAL A 85 9.40 15.86 -5.36
N ILE A 86 8.37 16.00 -4.52
CA ILE A 86 7.68 17.26 -4.21
C ILE A 86 7.80 17.44 -2.71
N ALA A 87 8.38 18.56 -2.27
CA ALA A 87 8.50 18.84 -0.85
C ALA A 87 7.10 18.94 -0.21
N PRO A 88 6.90 18.37 1.00
CA PRO A 88 5.65 18.57 1.71
C PRO A 88 5.48 20.05 2.08
N PHE A 89 4.23 20.55 2.08
CA PHE A 89 3.85 21.92 2.46
C PHE A 89 4.35 23.05 1.54
N GLN A 90 4.33 22.85 0.22
CA GLN A 90 4.55 23.94 -0.73
C GLN A 90 3.29 24.80 -0.91
N ASP A 91 3.48 26.12 -1.07
CA ASP A 91 2.39 27.06 -1.38
C ASP A 91 1.83 26.89 -2.80
N THR A 92 2.57 26.18 -3.67
CA THR A 92 2.16 25.89 -5.04
C THR A 92 1.87 24.41 -5.20
N PHE A 93 0.68 24.09 -5.70
CA PHE A 93 0.29 22.71 -6.01
C PHE A 93 0.97 22.28 -7.31
N GLN A 94 1.79 21.22 -7.26
CA GLN A 94 2.42 20.62 -8.44
C GLN A 94 1.82 19.23 -8.70
N TRP A 95 1.33 18.99 -9.92
CA TRP A 95 0.95 17.64 -10.37
C TRP A 95 2.22 16.83 -10.66
N GLY A 96 2.27 15.58 -10.20
CA GLY A 96 3.50 14.76 -10.18
C GLY A 96 4.23 14.50 -11.51
N TYR A 97 3.64 14.83 -12.66
CA TYR A 97 4.34 14.81 -13.96
C TYR A 97 5.14 16.10 -14.23
N PHE A 98 4.74 17.22 -13.62
CA PHE A 98 5.36 18.54 -13.76
C PHE A 98 6.11 19.00 -12.50
N ALA A 99 6.32 18.07 -11.55
CA ALA A 99 7.09 18.35 -10.35
C ALA A 99 8.56 18.57 -10.71
N VAL A 100 9.02 19.82 -10.60
CA VAL A 100 10.43 20.15 -10.80
C VAL A 100 11.15 19.90 -9.47
N ASN A 101 12.20 19.08 -9.49
CA ASN A 101 13.01 18.83 -8.31
C ASN A 101 13.46 20.19 -7.75
N ALA A 102 13.29 20.43 -6.44
CA ALA A 102 13.77 21.68 -5.82
C ALA A 102 15.28 21.92 -6.07
N SER A 103 16.04 20.85 -6.35
CA SER A 103 17.44 20.93 -6.80
C SER A 103 17.62 21.54 -8.20
N GLU A 104 16.70 21.32 -9.13
CA GLU A 104 16.75 21.94 -10.48
C GLU A 104 16.26 23.39 -10.44
N ALA A 105 15.23 23.70 -9.64
CA ALA A 105 14.77 25.08 -9.46
C ALA A 105 15.85 25.96 -8.80
N ALA A 106 16.52 25.47 -7.75
CA ALA A 106 17.62 26.19 -7.11
C ALA A 106 18.86 26.32 -8.02
N GLY A 107 19.09 25.38 -8.93
CA GLY A 107 20.12 25.49 -9.96
C GLY A 107 19.78 26.52 -11.04
N ALA A 108 18.51 26.58 -11.45
CA ALA A 108 18.04 27.52 -12.47
C ALA A 108 18.03 28.97 -11.99
N GLU A 109 17.67 29.25 -10.73
CA GLU A 109 17.72 30.61 -10.18
C GLU A 109 19.15 31.16 -10.09
N ASN A 110 20.14 30.31 -9.76
CA ASN A 110 21.54 30.73 -9.71
C ASN A 110 22.16 30.91 -11.11
N ALA A 111 21.72 30.15 -12.11
CA ALA A 111 22.15 30.31 -13.50
C ALA A 111 21.49 31.51 -14.21
N GLY A 112 20.28 31.91 -13.78
CA GLY A 112 19.56 33.06 -14.36
C GLY A 112 19.97 34.43 -13.81
N SER A 113 20.66 34.49 -12.67
CA SER A 113 21.08 35.73 -11.99
C SER A 113 22.49 36.20 -12.38
N SER A 114 23.21 35.45 -13.22
CA SER A 114 24.61 35.73 -13.59
C SER A 114 24.82 36.20 -15.03
N GLY A 115 23.78 36.73 -15.69
CA GLY A 115 23.85 37.44 -16.98
C GLY A 115 23.41 38.89 -16.87
#